data_AF-A0A2Z4C2B1-F1
#
_entry.id   AF-A0A2Z4C2B1-F1
#
_cell.length_a   1.000
_cell.length_b   1.000
_cell.length_c   1.000
_cell.angle_alpha   90.00
_cell.angle_beta   90.00
_cell.angle_gamma   90.00
#
_symmetry.space_group_name_H-M   'P 1'
#
loop_
_entity.id
_entity.type
_entity.pdbx_description
1 polymer ?
#
loop_
_entity_poly.entity_id
_entity_poly.type
_entity_poly.pdbx_seq_one_letter_code
_entity_poly.pdbx_strand_id
1 'polypeptide(L)'
;YSQMAASASKRKIFVDSVVALLKKHDFNGLDMDWEYPTQRGGAPEDQANFVILMGELKAALAPEGMLLTAAVSAGKATIDPAYDVPGMSKHLDFIHLMTYDLHGSWEHYTHHQSPLYAHPDDTGATLTLNVDF
;
A
#
# COMPACT_ATOMS: atom_id res chain seq x y z
N TYR A 1 10.25 4.63 -4.34
CA TYR A 1 10.10 4.17 -2.95
C TYR A 1 11.13 3.11 -2.53
N SER A 2 11.29 2.01 -3.28
CA SER A 2 12.21 0.91 -2.92
C SER A 2 13.60 1.34 -2.42
N GLN A 3 14.32 2.18 -3.16
CA GLN A 3 15.65 2.67 -2.73
C GLN A 3 15.65 3.48 -1.42
N MET A 4 14.56 4.18 -1.11
CA MET A 4 14.40 4.91 0.15
C MET A 4 14.12 3.92 1.29
N ALA A 5 13.21 2.99 1.07
CA ALA A 5 12.81 1.98 2.06
C ALA A 5 13.96 1.00 2.41
N ALA A 6 14.85 0.69 1.46
CA ALA A 6 15.95 -0.25 1.63
C ALA A 6 17.09 0.21 2.57
N SER A 7 17.09 1.46 3.02
CA SER A 7 18.20 2.02 3.82
C SER A 7 17.67 2.75 5.05
N ALA A 8 18.13 2.33 6.23
CA ALA A 8 17.73 2.95 7.50
C ALA A 8 18.04 4.45 7.54
N SER A 9 19.17 4.90 6.98
CA SER A 9 19.49 6.32 6.93
C SER A 9 18.56 7.09 5.99
N LYS A 10 18.22 6.53 4.83
CA LYS A 10 17.27 7.16 3.89
C LYS A 10 15.85 7.19 4.44
N ARG A 11 15.40 6.11 5.10
CA ARG A 11 14.10 6.08 5.78
C ARG A 11 14.03 7.13 6.88
N LYS A 12 15.07 7.26 7.70
CA LYS A 12 15.13 8.32 8.72
C LYS A 12 14.98 9.72 8.11
N ILE A 13 15.72 10.02 7.04
CA ILE A 13 15.61 11.31 6.34
C ILE A 13 14.17 11.53 5.84
N PHE A 14 13.56 10.50 5.25
CA PHE A 14 12.19 10.56 4.77
C PHE A 14 11.19 10.80 5.90
N VAL A 15 11.25 10.02 6.99
CA VAL A 15 10.38 10.15 8.17
C VAL A 15 10.49 11.54 8.80
N ASP A 16 11.71 12.03 9.03
CA ASP A 16 11.94 13.36 9.58
C ASP A 16 11.34 14.44 8.66
N SER A 17 11.49 14.28 7.33
CA SER A 17 10.94 15.22 6.36
C SER A 17 9.40 15.20 6.30
N VAL A 18 8.78 14.03 6.47
CA VAL A 18 7.32 13.88 6.54
C VAL A 18 6.79 14.64 7.74
N VAL A 19 7.32 14.41 8.94
CA VAL A 19 6.86 15.09 10.16
C VAL A 19 6.97 16.62 9.99
N ALA A 20 8.10 17.10 9.45
CA ALA A 20 8.30 18.52 9.20
C ALA A 20 7.28 19.09 8.20
N LEU A 21 7.00 18.37 7.11
CA LEU A 21 6.03 18.77 6.09
C LEU A 21 4.62 18.83 6.66
N LEU A 22 4.19 17.79 7.38
CA LEU A 22 2.85 17.71 7.96
C LEU A 22 2.61 18.83 8.96
N LYS A 23 3.57 19.09 9.87
CA LYS A 23 3.48 20.19 10.84
C LYS A 23 3.49 21.57 10.18
N LYS A 24 4.27 21.74 9.10
CA LYS A 24 4.33 23.02 8.36
C LYS A 24 3.00 23.37 7.70
N HIS A 25 2.23 22.37 7.30
CA HIS A 25 1.01 22.54 6.51
C HIS A 25 -0.26 22.14 7.29
N ASP A 26 -0.17 21.97 8.61
CA ASP A 26 -1.27 21.62 9.51
C ASP A 26 -2.06 20.37 9.08
N PHE A 27 -1.38 19.38 8.49
CA PHE A 27 -1.99 18.10 8.17
C PHE A 27 -2.16 17.23 9.43
N ASN A 28 -3.21 16.40 9.43
CA ASN A 28 -3.49 15.48 10.54
C ASN A 28 -2.84 14.10 10.40
N GLY A 29 -2.09 13.83 9.33
CA GLY A 29 -1.50 12.53 9.10
C GLY A 29 -0.93 12.34 7.70
N LEU A 30 -0.39 11.15 7.46
CA LEU A 30 0.12 10.69 6.17
C LEU A 30 -0.68 9.47 5.70
N ASP A 31 -1.08 9.47 4.43
CA ASP A 31 -1.50 8.28 3.72
C ASP A 31 -0.36 7.80 2.81
N MET A 32 0.12 6.57 3.02
CA MET A 32 1.18 5.98 2.22
C MET A 32 0.60 5.31 0.98
N ASP A 33 0.85 5.91 -0.17
CA ASP A 33 0.40 5.41 -1.48
C ASP A 33 1.60 4.98 -2.34
N TRP A 34 2.23 3.87 -1.95
CA TRP A 34 3.26 3.22 -2.77
C TRP A 34 2.63 2.09 -3.57
N GLU A 35 2.53 2.30 -4.89
CA GLU A 35 2.11 1.28 -5.85
C GLU A 35 3.29 0.64 -6.61
N TYR A 36 3.75 -0.56 -6.28
CA TYR A 36 3.54 -1.31 -5.05
C TYR A 36 4.91 -1.75 -4.53
N PRO A 37 5.10 -2.04 -3.23
CA PRO A 37 6.28 -2.77 -2.78
C PRO A 37 6.53 -3.98 -3.68
N THR A 38 7.79 -4.27 -4.00
CA THR A 38 8.25 -5.36 -4.89
C THR A 38 7.98 -5.16 -6.39
N GLN A 39 7.18 -4.17 -6.79
CA GLN A 39 6.74 -3.96 -8.17
C GLN A 39 7.26 -2.63 -8.74
N ARG A 40 7.08 -2.45 -10.06
CA ARG A 40 7.38 -1.19 -10.78
C ARG A 40 8.80 -0.65 -10.52
N GLY A 41 9.79 -1.55 -10.55
CA GLY A 41 11.19 -1.24 -10.23
C GLY A 41 11.55 -1.42 -8.76
N GLY A 42 10.70 -2.08 -7.98
CA GLY A 42 10.96 -2.54 -6.63
C GLY A 42 11.80 -3.82 -6.56
N ALA A 43 12.10 -4.23 -5.34
CA ALA A 43 12.88 -5.43 -5.02
C ALA A 43 12.10 -6.31 -4.03
N PRO A 44 12.33 -7.65 -3.97
CA PRO A 44 11.61 -8.54 -3.06
C PRO A 44 11.68 -8.12 -1.58
N GLU A 45 12.79 -7.51 -1.17
CA GLU A 45 13.01 -7.01 0.19
C GLU A 45 12.04 -5.87 0.56
N ASP A 46 11.39 -5.23 -0.42
CA ASP A 46 10.43 -4.16 -0.20
C ASP A 46 9.26 -4.59 0.70
N GLN A 47 8.84 -5.86 0.67
CA GLN A 47 7.77 -6.36 1.55
C GLN A 47 8.13 -6.13 3.04
N ALA A 48 9.33 -6.55 3.44
CA ALA A 48 9.82 -6.36 4.80
C ALA A 48 10.16 -4.89 5.08
N ASN A 49 10.78 -4.21 4.12
CA ASN A 49 11.14 -2.79 4.26
C ASN A 49 9.90 -1.90 4.43
N PHE A 50 8.78 -2.26 3.81
CA PHE A 50 7.52 -1.54 3.97
C PHE A 50 7.00 -1.62 5.41
N VAL A 51 7.03 -2.80 6.04
CA VAL A 51 6.67 -2.97 7.46
C VAL A 51 7.57 -2.13 8.36
N ILE A 52 8.89 -2.17 8.13
CA ILE A 52 9.85 -1.37 8.89
C ILE A 52 9.57 0.13 8.75
N LEU A 53 9.32 0.59 7.52
CA LEU A 53 8.98 1.98 7.24
C LEU A 53 7.68 2.41 7.95
N MET A 54 6.64 1.57 7.94
CA MET A 54 5.38 1.86 8.65
C MET A 54 5.60 1.96 10.17
N GLY A 55 6.44 1.08 10.73
CA GLY A 55 6.81 1.15 12.15
C GLY A 55 7.55 2.44 12.51
N GLU A 56 8.52 2.84 11.68
CA GLU A 56 9.30 4.08 11.87
C GLU A 56 8.41 5.33 11.72
N LEU A 57 7.52 5.37 10.72
CA LEU A 57 6.54 6.45 10.56
C LEU A 57 5.57 6.52 11.74
N LYS A 58 4.99 5.39 12.17
CA LYS A 58 4.05 5.38 13.29
C LYS A 58 4.72 5.86 14.59
N ALA A 59 5.95 5.43 14.85
CA ALA A 59 6.72 5.88 16.01
C ALA A 59 6.96 7.40 16.00
N ALA A 60 7.14 8.01 14.83
CA ALA A 60 7.34 9.45 14.69
C ALA A 60 6.03 10.26 14.72
N LEU A 61 4.94 9.72 14.17
CA LEU A 61 3.65 10.42 14.03
C LEU A 61 2.77 10.32 15.29
N ALA A 62 2.81 9.20 16.02
CA ALA A 62 1.95 8.98 17.17
C ALA A 62 2.14 10.02 18.32
N PRO A 63 3.37 10.44 18.69
CA PRO A 63 3.57 11.49 19.69
C PRO A 63 3.00 12.86 19.29
N GLU A 64 2.87 13.11 17.99
CA GLU A 64 2.29 14.33 17.43
C GLU A 64 0.76 14.24 17.29
N GLY A 65 0.16 13.11 17.66
CA GLY A 65 -1.28 12.86 17.48
C GLY A 65 -1.70 12.71 16.02
N MET A 66 -0.77 12.39 15.11
CA MET A 66 -1.02 12.27 13.68
C MET A 66 -1.37 10.85 13.26
N LEU A 67 -2.26 10.72 12.27
CA LEU A 67 -2.67 9.45 11.67
C LEU A 67 -1.63 8.92 10.68
N LEU A 68 -1.54 7.61 10.58
CA LEU A 68 -0.84 6.90 9.52
C LEU A 68 -1.78 5.91 8.85
N THR A 69 -2.03 6.09 7.56
CA THR A 69 -2.85 5.19 6.74
C THR A 69 -2.06 4.73 5.51
N ALA A 70 -2.59 3.77 4.77
CA ALA A 70 -2.01 3.37 3.48
C ALA A 70 -3.09 2.97 2.48
N ALA A 71 -2.91 3.39 1.23
CA ALA A 71 -3.62 2.84 0.09
C ALA A 71 -2.94 1.54 -0.36
N VAL A 72 -3.72 0.47 -0.50
CA VAL A 72 -3.20 -0.88 -0.82
C VAL A 72 -3.98 -1.54 -1.94
N SER A 73 -3.30 -2.39 -2.72
CA SER A 73 -3.93 -3.12 -3.81
C SER A 73 -5.00 -4.10 -3.31
N ALA A 74 -6.08 -4.24 -4.09
CA ALA A 74 -7.05 -5.32 -3.93
C ALA A 74 -6.71 -6.59 -4.74
N GLY A 75 -5.72 -6.55 -5.63
CA GLY A 75 -5.38 -7.70 -6.47
C GLY A 75 -4.48 -8.71 -5.75
N LYS A 76 -4.92 -9.97 -5.64
CA LYS A 76 -4.15 -11.04 -4.97
C LYS A 76 -2.71 -11.18 -5.46
N ALA A 77 -2.50 -11.07 -6.77
CA ALA A 77 -1.18 -11.15 -7.40
C ALA A 77 -0.22 -10.04 -6.93
N THR A 78 -0.74 -8.91 -6.44
CA THR A 78 0.04 -7.85 -5.81
C THR A 78 0.12 -8.04 -4.30
N ILE A 79 -0.99 -8.39 -3.65
CA ILE A 79 -1.05 -8.55 -2.20
C ILE A 79 0.00 -9.55 -1.70
N ASP A 80 0.02 -10.74 -2.30
CA ASP A 80 0.88 -11.85 -1.86
C ASP A 80 2.38 -11.48 -1.79
N PRO A 81 3.00 -10.89 -2.83
CA PRO A 81 4.40 -10.47 -2.76
C PRO A 81 4.62 -9.13 -2.04
N ALA A 82 3.66 -8.18 -2.10
CA ALA A 82 3.91 -6.81 -1.65
C ALA A 82 3.72 -6.59 -0.16
N TYR A 83 2.83 -7.35 0.50
CA TYR A 83 2.37 -7.01 1.84
C TYR A 83 2.50 -8.16 2.84
N ASP A 84 3.22 -7.91 3.93
CA ASP A 84 2.99 -8.63 5.20
C ASP A 84 1.80 -7.96 5.90
N VAL A 85 0.59 -8.43 5.59
CA VAL A 85 -0.67 -7.83 6.09
C VAL A 85 -0.71 -7.76 7.62
N PRO A 86 -0.43 -8.84 8.38
CA PRO A 86 -0.37 -8.76 9.84
C PRO A 86 0.73 -7.82 10.35
N GLY A 87 1.89 -7.77 9.67
CA GLY A 87 3.00 -6.90 10.04
C GLY A 87 2.64 -5.41 9.90
N MET A 88 2.14 -5.00 8.74
CA MET A 88 1.80 -3.60 8.48
C MET A 88 0.58 -3.12 9.28
N SER A 89 -0.42 -3.98 9.50
CA SER A 89 -1.67 -3.62 10.19
C SER A 89 -1.47 -3.21 11.65
N LYS A 90 -0.33 -3.58 12.26
CA LYS A 90 0.03 -3.15 13.63
C LYS A 90 0.38 -1.68 13.74
N HIS A 91 0.70 -1.03 12.62
CA HIS A 91 1.22 0.33 12.57
C HIS A 91 0.25 1.33 11.96
N LEU A 92 -0.69 0.86 11.15
CA LEU A 92 -1.66 1.69 10.44
C LEU A 92 -2.93 1.91 11.28
N ASP A 93 -3.44 3.14 11.26
CA ASP A 93 -4.75 3.48 11.85
C ASP A 93 -5.90 2.99 10.96
N PHE A 94 -5.73 3.12 9.63
CA PHE A 94 -6.66 2.61 8.62
C PHE A 94 -5.91 2.06 7.41
N ILE A 95 -6.53 1.11 6.72
CA ILE A 95 -6.07 0.57 5.44
C ILE A 95 -7.12 0.92 4.39
N HIS A 96 -6.74 1.72 3.39
CA HIS A 96 -7.58 2.10 2.27
C HIS A 96 -7.41 1.07 1.15
N LEU A 97 -8.28 0.06 1.11
CA LEU A 97 -8.24 -0.98 0.07
C LEU A 97 -8.74 -0.42 -1.26
N MET A 98 -7.89 -0.43 -2.28
CA MET A 98 -8.20 0.08 -3.62
C MET A 98 -8.99 -0.96 -4.42
N THR A 99 -10.25 -1.14 -4.06
CA THR A 99 -11.21 -2.07 -4.69
C THR A 99 -11.74 -1.54 -6.02
N TYR A 100 -10.86 -1.07 -6.88
CA TYR A 100 -11.12 -0.52 -8.22
C TYR A 100 -9.93 -0.79 -9.13
N ASP A 101 -10.02 -0.42 -10.41
CA ASP A 101 -9.04 -0.75 -11.44
C ASP A 101 -8.71 -2.26 -11.53
N LEU A 102 -9.67 -3.11 -11.18
CA LEU A 102 -9.53 -4.57 -11.24
C LEU A 102 -9.54 -5.07 -12.70
N HIS A 103 -10.15 -4.29 -13.59
CA HIS A 103 -10.21 -4.53 -15.03
C HIS A 103 -10.12 -3.22 -15.79
N GLY A 104 -9.63 -3.27 -17.04
CA GLY A 104 -9.41 -2.06 -17.82
C GLY A 104 -8.90 -2.32 -19.24
N SER A 105 -8.50 -1.24 -19.91
CA SER A 105 -8.13 -1.28 -21.34
C SER A 105 -6.85 -2.06 -21.64
N TRP A 106 -6.14 -2.56 -20.62
CA TRP A 106 -5.00 -3.45 -20.76
C TRP A 106 -5.41 -4.90 -21.06
N GLU A 107 -6.69 -5.24 -20.91
CA GLU A 107 -7.28 -6.52 -21.30
C GLU A 107 -7.85 -6.50 -22.72
N HIS A 108 -8.16 -7.67 -23.29
CA HIS A 108 -8.73 -7.81 -24.63
C HIS A 108 -10.27 -7.96 -24.65
N TYR A 109 -10.93 -7.75 -23.51
CA TYR A 109 -12.37 -7.82 -23.35
C TYR A 109 -12.85 -6.71 -22.40
N THR A 110 -14.14 -6.43 -22.41
CA THR A 110 -14.76 -5.51 -21.44
C THR A 110 -15.09 -6.26 -20.15
N HIS A 111 -14.76 -5.66 -19.01
CA HIS A 111 -15.19 -6.15 -17.70
C HIS A 111 -15.38 -4.96 -16.75
N HIS A 112 -16.06 -5.16 -15.62
CA HIS A 112 -16.34 -4.08 -14.68
C HIS A 112 -15.08 -3.72 -13.89
N GLN A 113 -14.74 -2.44 -13.74
CA GLN A 113 -13.52 -2.00 -13.04
C GLN A 113 -13.52 -2.31 -11.52
N SER A 114 -14.70 -2.56 -10.95
CA SER A 114 -14.90 -2.81 -9.52
C SER A 114 -16.07 -3.80 -9.32
N PRO A 115 -15.91 -5.08 -9.71
CA PRO A 115 -16.97 -6.07 -9.53
C PRO A 115 -16.98 -6.55 -8.06
N LEU A 116 -18.16 -6.57 -7.43
CA LEU A 116 -18.28 -7.03 -6.05
C LEU A 116 -17.95 -8.53 -5.92
N TYR A 117 -18.41 -9.34 -6.87
CA TYR A 117 -18.20 -10.78 -6.95
C TYR A 117 -17.60 -11.16 -8.30
N ALA A 118 -16.99 -12.34 -8.40
CA ALA A 118 -16.57 -12.92 -9.67
C ALA A 118 -17.74 -13.08 -10.65
N HIS A 119 -17.48 -12.83 -11.94
CA HIS A 119 -18.41 -13.14 -13.01
C HIS A 119 -18.47 -14.66 -13.22
N PRO A 120 -19.62 -15.27 -13.62
CA PRO A 120 -19.72 -16.71 -13.85
C PRO A 120 -18.72 -17.27 -14.88
N ASP A 121 -18.24 -16.43 -15.79
CA ASP A 121 -17.25 -16.79 -16.82
C ASP A 121 -15.79 -16.53 -16.39
N ASP A 122 -15.56 -15.98 -15.18
CA ASP A 122 -14.21 -15.78 -14.65
C ASP A 122 -13.49 -17.10 -14.41
N THR A 123 -12.20 -17.13 -14.75
CA THR A 123 -11.37 -18.33 -14.60
C THR A 123 -9.93 -17.94 -14.24
N GLY A 124 -9.19 -18.88 -13.63
CA GLY A 124 -7.78 -18.66 -13.30
C GLY A 124 -7.58 -17.43 -12.41
N ALA A 125 -6.72 -16.49 -12.82
CA ALA A 125 -6.40 -15.30 -12.04
C ALA A 125 -7.58 -14.33 -11.88
N THR A 126 -8.54 -14.30 -12.82
CA THR A 126 -9.67 -13.36 -12.78
C THR A 126 -10.68 -13.70 -11.69
N LEU A 127 -10.69 -14.95 -11.19
CA LEU A 127 -11.48 -15.36 -10.02
C LEU A 127 -11.17 -14.55 -8.76
N THR A 128 -10.02 -13.89 -8.70
CA THR A 128 -9.57 -13.05 -7.57
C THR A 128 -9.49 -11.57 -7.91
N LEU A 129 -10.01 -11.15 -9.07
CA LEU A 129 -10.10 -9.74 -9.48
C LEU A 129 -11.51 -9.18 -9.23
N ASN A 130 -11.99 -9.39 -8.01
CA ASN A 130 -13.26 -8.85 -7.49
C ASN A 130 -13.07 -8.43 -6.03
N VAL A 131 -14.12 -7.93 -5.37
CA VAL A 131 -14.01 -7.41 -3.99
C VAL A 131 -14.18 -8.51 -2.93
N ASP A 132 -14.91 -9.59 -3.22
CA ASP A 132 -15.26 -10.67 -2.28
C ASP A 132 -14.61 -12.01 -2.67
N PHE A 133 -13.28 -12.08 -2.60
CA PHE A 133 -12.49 -13.30 -2.85
C PHE A 133 -11.67 -13.77 -1.63
#